data_AF-A0A9E4N266-F1
#
_entry.id   AF-A0A9E4N266-F1
#
_cell.length_a   1.000
_cell.length_b   1.000
_cell.length_c   1.000
_cell.angle_alpha   90.00
_cell.angle_beta   90.00
_cell.angle_gamma   90.00
#
_symmetry.space_group_name_H-M   'P 1'
#
loop_
_entity.id
_entity.type
_entity.pdbx_description
1 polymer ?
#
loop_
_entity_poly.entity_id
_entity_poly.type
_entity_poly.pdbx_seq_one_letter_code
_entity_poly.pdbx_strand_id
1 'polypeptide(L)' 'FDVESLLVLASQEVIDRLLDEESTHLAELEQFVGHPIKLQAEQLYSQEHYDVVLV' A
#
# COMPACT_ATOMS: atom_id res chain seq x y z
N PHE A 1 -13.86 -15.77 6.53
CA PHE A 1 -12.58 -15.06 6.42
C PHE A 1 -12.90 -13.80 5.66
N ASP A 2 -13.45 -12.81 6.36
CA ASP A 2 -13.62 -11.47 5.81
C ASP A 2 -12.26 -10.79 5.88
N VAL A 3 -11.84 -10.18 4.79
CA VAL A 3 -10.68 -9.29 4.76
C VAL A 3 -11.23 -7.92 5.06
N GLU A 4 -10.85 -7.33 6.18
CA GLU A 4 -11.32 -6.01 6.59
C GLU A 4 -10.48 -4.90 5.94
N SER A 5 -9.21 -5.17 5.60
CA SER A 5 -8.32 -4.21 4.95
C SER A 5 -7.11 -4.86 4.26
N LEU A 6 -6.45 -4.13 3.38
CA LEU A 6 -5.14 -4.51 2.84
C LEU A 6 -4.04 -3.70 3.49
N LEU A 7 -2.94 -4.34 3.85
CA LEU A 7 -1.72 -3.69 4.33
C LEU A 7 -0.59 -3.92 3.33
N VAL A 8 -0.10 -2.84 2.74
CA VAL A 8 1.05 -2.83 1.84
C VAL A 8 2.28 -2.39 2.63
N LEU A 9 3.27 -3.26 2.69
CA LEU A 9 4.57 -3.02 3.31
C LEU A 9 5.56 -2.75 2.19
N ALA A 10 6.20 -1.59 2.18
CA ALA A 10 7.18 -1.22 1.16
C ALA A 10 8.24 -0.27 1.73
N SER A 11 9.32 -0.02 0.99
CA SER A 11 10.30 0.99 1.38
C SER A 11 9.67 2.39 1.53
N GLN A 12 10.25 3.24 2.39
CA GLN A 12 9.75 4.58 2.64
C GLN A 12 9.62 5.42 1.36
N GLU A 13 10.61 5.33 0.45
CA GLU A 13 10.58 6.06 -0.83
C GLU A 13 9.38 5.66 -1.70
N VAL A 14 9.01 4.38 -1.71
CA VAL A 14 7.84 3.88 -2.45
C VAL A 14 6.56 4.36 -1.80
N ILE A 15 6.48 4.36 -0.47
CA ILE A 15 5.30 4.83 0.27
C ILE A 15 5.07 6.32 0.02
N ASP A 16 6.10 7.14 0.13
CA ASP A 16 6.02 8.58 -0.12
C ASP A 16 5.58 8.85 -1.57
N ARG A 17 6.14 8.11 -2.55
CA ARG A 17 5.71 8.21 -3.95
C ARG A 17 4.25 7.81 -4.16
N LEU A 18 3.78 6.78 -3.46
CA LEU A 18 2.37 6.35 -3.52
C LEU A 18 1.42 7.36 -2.89
N LEU A 19 1.86 8.07 -1.85
CA LEU A 19 1.05 9.07 -1.13
C LEU A 19 1.02 10.43 -1.82
N ASP A 20 2.10 10.81 -2.51
CA ASP A 20 2.18 12.09 -3.22
C ASP A 20 1.87 11.91 -4.72
N GLU A 21 2.79 11.29 -5.46
CA GLU A 21 2.75 11.23 -6.93
C GLU A 21 1.63 10.33 -7.46
N GLU A 22 1.51 9.12 -6.91
CA GLU A 22 0.58 8.09 -7.38
C GLU A 22 -0.70 8.01 -6.54
N SER A 23 -0.98 9.05 -5.75
CA SER A 23 -2.12 9.13 -4.83
C SER A 23 -3.48 8.92 -5.52
N THR A 24 -3.60 9.38 -6.77
CA THR A 24 -4.81 9.18 -7.57
C THR A 24 -5.00 7.71 -7.94
N HIS A 25 -3.95 7.04 -8.41
CA HIS A 25 -4.00 5.62 -8.74
C HIS A 25 -4.27 4.76 -7.50
N LEU A 26 -3.70 5.14 -6.34
CA LEU A 26 -3.97 4.47 -5.06
C LEU A 26 -5.45 4.59 -4.66
N ALA A 27 -6.06 5.76 -4.81
CA ALA A 27 -7.48 5.97 -4.53
C ALA A 27 -8.38 5.15 -5.46
N GLU A 28 -8.07 5.10 -6.76
CA GLU A 28 -8.79 4.26 -7.73
C GLU A 28 -8.67 2.76 -7.37
N LEU A 29 -7.48 2.33 -6.94
CA LEU A 29 -7.26 0.96 -6.49
C LEU A 29 -8.09 0.63 -5.23
N GLU A 30 -8.13 1.54 -4.25
CA GLU A 30 -8.96 1.37 -3.05
C GLU A 30 -10.45 1.25 -3.41
N GLN A 31 -10.94 2.07 -4.34
CA GLN A 31 -12.31 1.98 -4.83
C GLN A 31 -12.59 0.67 -5.59
N PHE A 32 -11.62 0.20 -6.37
CA PHE A 32 -11.75 -1.05 -7.12
C PHE A 32 -11.77 -2.28 -6.21
N VAL A 33 -10.89 -2.31 -5.21
CA VAL A 33 -10.81 -3.41 -4.23
C VAL A 33 -11.98 -3.36 -3.23
N GLY A 34 -12.56 -2.18 -3.00
CA GLY A 34 -13.70 -1.98 -2.11
C GLY A 34 -13.35 -2.10 -0.62
N HIS A 35 -12.06 -2.17 -0.29
CA HIS A 35 -11.54 -2.27 1.07
C HIS A 35 -10.40 -1.27 1.24
N PRO A 36 -10.27 -0.64 2.43
CA PRO A 36 -9.25 0.36 2.68
C PRO A 36 -7.84 -0.23 2.54
N ILE A 37 -6.94 0.53 1.89
CA ILE A 37 -5.55 0.15 1.68
C ILE A 37 -4.67 0.95 2.64
N LYS A 38 -4.00 0.25 3.55
CA LYS A 38 -3.01 0.82 4.47
C LYS A 38 -1.62 0.68 3.89
N LEU A 39 -0.86 1.75 4.02
CA LEU A 39 0.54 1.80 3.60
C LEU A 39 1.41 1.85 4.85
N GLN A 40 2.42 0.97 4.95
CA GLN A 40 3.41 0.97 6.01
C GLN A 40 4.83 0.90 5.43
N ALA A 41 5.67 1.83 5.87
CA ALA A 41 7.06 1.89 5.46
C ALA A 41 7.92 0.91 6.28
N GLU A 42 8.65 0.04 5.59
CA GLU A 42 9.62 -0.89 6.16
C GLU A 42 11.04 -0.43 5.84
N GLN A 43 11.82 -0.12 6.88
CA GLN A 43 13.16 0.47 6.75
C GLN A 43 14.18 -0.50 6.13
N LEU A 44 13.94 -1.80 6.23
CA LEU A 44 14.82 -2.83 5.68
C LEU A 44 14.51 -3.16 4.22
N TYR A 45 13.40 -2.63 3.68
CA TYR A 45 12.96 -2.96 2.34
C TYR A 45 13.63 -2.01 1.36
N SER A 46 14.19 -2.57 0.29
CA SER A 46 14.55 -1.77 -0.89
C SER A 46 13.30 -1.46 -1.71
N GLN A 47 13.41 -0.52 -2.65
CA GLN A 47 12.33 -0.15 -3.57
C GLN A 47 11.72 -1.34 -4.35
N GLU A 48 12.46 -2.44 -4.49
CA GLU A 48 12.03 -3.65 -5.21
C GLU A 48 11.31 -4.65 -4.30
N HIS A 49 11.38 -4.48 -2.99
CA HIS A 49 10.72 -5.34 -2.01
C HIS A 49 9.44 -4.69 -1.52
N TYR A 50 8.34 -5.44 -1.65
CA TYR A 50 7.06 -5.10 -1.05
C TYR A 50 6.29 -6.37 -0.72
N ASP A 51 5.44 -6.27 0.31
CA ASP A 51 4.51 -7.33 0.70
C ASP A 51 3.09 -6.77 0.79
N VAL A 52 2.10 -7.61 0.47
CA VAL A 52 0.68 -7.27 0.60
C VAL A 52 0.02 -8.29 1.51
N VAL A 53 -0.47 -7.83 2.66
CA VAL A 53 -1.11 -8.64 3.68
C VAL A 53 -2.60 -8.33 3.73
N LEU A 54 -3.41 -9.38 3.75
CA LEU A 54 -4.86 -9.29 3.96
C LEU A 54 -5.11 -9.33 5.47
N VAL A 55 -5.76 -8.29 6.00
CA VAL A 55 -6.02 -8.12 7.44
C VAL A 55 -7.50 -8.11 7.72
#